data_AF-A0A2W2BKJ9-F1
#
_entry.id   AF-A0A2W2BKJ9-F1
#
_cell.length_a   1.000
_cell.length_b   1.000
_cell.length_c   1.000
_cell.angle_alpha   90.00
_cell.angle_beta   90.00
_cell.angle_gamma   90.00
#
_symmetry.space_group_name_H-M   'P 1'
#
loop_
_entity.id
_entity.type
_entity.pdbx_description
1 polymer ?
#
loop_
_entity_poly.entity_id
_entity_poly.type
_entity_poly.pdbx_seq_one_letter_code
_entity_poly.pdbx_strand_id
1 'polypeptide(L)'
;MGSTFDLFTEPGATPVCSRAGCSSTASWRVNWRNPRIHAEDRVKIWAACDDHCDFLADYLRSRSFPVRVTGIDDDVENLDDTTARVAGDGR
;
A
#
# COMPACT_ATOMS: atom_id res chain seq x y z
N MET A 1 -12.17 22.33 24.10
CA MET A 1 -12.40 20.88 23.96
C MET A 1 -11.39 20.38 22.94
N GLY A 2 -10.31 19.79 23.42
CA GLY A 2 -9.36 19.08 22.58
C GLY A 2 -9.89 17.69 22.26
N SER A 3 -9.70 17.28 21.01
CA SER A 3 -9.25 15.95 20.57
C SER A 3 -9.38 15.91 19.04
N THR A 4 -8.27 15.86 18.29
CA THR A 4 -7.63 14.59 17.82
C THR A 4 -8.21 14.25 16.43
N PHE A 5 -7.53 14.42 15.29
CA PHE A 5 -6.41 13.59 14.83
C PHE A 5 -5.70 14.22 13.59
N ASP A 6 -4.39 14.42 13.75
CA ASP A 6 -3.30 14.38 12.76
C ASP A 6 -3.15 15.40 11.61
N LEU A 7 -2.38 16.45 11.96
CA LEU A 7 -1.49 17.22 11.08
C LEU A 7 -0.10 16.56 10.89
N PHE A 8 0.09 15.26 11.19
CA PHE A 8 1.41 14.62 11.14
C PHE A 8 1.61 13.75 9.89
N THR A 9 1.76 14.40 8.74
CA THR A 9 2.70 13.91 7.73
C THR A 9 3.48 15.13 7.30
N GLU A 10 4.62 15.35 7.97
CA GLU A 10 5.60 16.32 7.53
C GLU A 10 5.95 16.00 6.07
N PRO A 11 5.86 16.96 5.14
CA PRO A 11 6.22 16.75 3.74
C PRO A 11 7.74 16.49 3.69
N GLY A 12 8.12 15.21 3.71
CA GLY A 12 9.50 14.75 3.84
C GLY A 12 9.68 13.53 4.75
N ALA A 13 8.65 13.10 5.48
CA ALA A 13 8.72 11.86 6.25
C ALA A 13 8.86 10.65 5.30
N THR A 14 9.99 9.93 5.41
CA THR A 14 10.16 8.67 4.68
C THR A 14 9.05 7.72 5.12
N PRO A 15 8.27 7.17 4.17
CA PRO A 15 7.19 6.27 4.52
C PRO A 15 7.74 5.09 5.31
N VAL A 16 7.12 4.80 6.46
CA VAL A 16 7.48 3.66 7.31
C VAL A 16 6.59 2.48 6.97
N CYS A 17 7.08 1.26 7.21
CA CYS A 17 6.30 0.06 6.98
C CYS A 17 4.96 0.11 7.76
N SER A 18 3.86 -0.11 7.06
CA SER A 18 2.51 -0.14 7.62
C SER A 18 2.26 -1.38 8.51
N ARG A 19 3.21 -2.32 8.56
CA ARG A 19 3.12 -3.49 9.43
C ARG A 19 3.19 -3.02 10.89
N ALA A 20 2.20 -3.42 11.69
CA ALA A 20 2.18 -3.15 13.12
C ALA A 20 3.47 -3.68 13.80
N GLY A 21 4.21 -2.79 14.46
CA GLY A 21 5.48 -3.10 15.11
C GLY A 21 6.71 -3.01 14.22
N CYS A 22 6.56 -2.68 12.93
CA CYS A 22 7.67 -2.41 12.04
C CYS A 22 7.86 -0.90 11.88
N SER A 23 9.10 -0.43 12.06
CA SER A 23 9.50 0.97 11.84
C SER A 23 10.55 1.10 10.74
N SER A 24 10.77 0.04 9.96
CA SER A 24 11.70 0.06 8.83
C SER A 24 11.21 1.01 7.72
N THR A 25 12.16 1.63 7.03
CA THR A 25 11.90 2.44 5.84
C THR A 25 11.21 1.59 4.78
N ALA A 26 10.10 2.10 4.26
CA ALA A 26 9.40 1.43 3.17
C ALA A 26 10.08 1.72 1.84
N SER A 27 10.35 0.66 1.09
CA SER A 27 10.85 0.72 -0.30
C SER A 27 9.77 0.36 -1.31
N TRP A 28 8.61 -0.10 -0.82
CA TRP A 28 7.49 -0.58 -1.63
C TRP A 28 6.19 0.11 -1.24
N ARG A 29 5.31 0.30 -2.22
CA ARG A 29 3.91 0.71 -2.07
C ARG A 29 3.01 -0.45 -2.43
N VAL A 30 2.19 -0.85 -1.49
CA VAL A 30 1.13 -1.84 -1.65
C VAL A 30 -0.16 -1.06 -1.88
N ASN A 31 -0.50 -0.88 -3.15
CA ASN A 31 -1.69 -0.19 -3.60
C ASN A 31 -2.83 -1.21 -3.61
N TRP A 32 -3.93 -0.92 -2.92
CA TRP A 32 -5.05 -1.85 -2.80
C TRP A 32 -6.39 -1.13 -2.71
N ARG A 33 -7.46 -1.86 -2.99
CA ARG A 33 -8.83 -1.33 -2.88
C ARG A 33 -9.74 -2.28 -2.12
N ASN A 34 -10.77 -1.72 -1.48
CA ASN A 34 -11.82 -2.50 -0.85
C ASN A 34 -13.14 -2.37 -1.65
N PRO A 35 -13.40 -3.26 -2.62
CA PRO A 35 -14.60 -3.20 -3.44
C PRO A 35 -15.90 -3.45 -2.65
N ARG A 36 -15.79 -3.93 -1.40
CA ARG A 36 -16.96 -4.25 -0.57
C ARG A 36 -17.61 -3.02 0.07
N ILE A 37 -16.89 -1.90 0.19
CA ILE A 37 -17.38 -0.70 0.89
C ILE A 37 -17.14 0.61 0.12
N HIS A 38 -16.24 0.61 -0.86
CA HIS A 38 -15.91 1.80 -1.63
C HIS A 38 -16.17 1.58 -3.12
N ALA A 39 -16.62 2.65 -3.78
CA ALA A 39 -16.65 2.73 -5.23
C ALA A 39 -15.23 2.64 -5.80
N GLU A 40 -15.15 2.39 -7.11
CA GLU A 40 -13.93 1.99 -7.80
C GLU A 40 -12.79 3.01 -7.74
N ASP A 41 -13.15 4.26 -7.44
CA ASP A 41 -12.31 5.45 -7.41
C ASP A 41 -11.39 5.57 -6.18
N ARG A 42 -11.55 4.70 -5.17
CA ARG A 42 -10.79 4.80 -3.91
C ARG A 42 -9.71 3.73 -3.79
N VAL A 43 -8.50 4.09 -4.20
CA VAL A 43 -7.26 3.32 -3.95
C VAL A 43 -6.63 3.75 -2.64
N LYS A 44 -6.24 2.77 -1.82
CA LYS A 44 -5.50 2.98 -0.57
C LYS A 44 -4.07 2.46 -0.74
N ILE A 45 -3.12 3.22 -0.21
CA ILE A 45 -1.69 2.92 -0.34
C ILE A 45 -1.14 2.54 1.03
N TRP A 46 -0.49 1.38 1.12
CA TRP A 46 0.26 0.94 2.29
C TRP A 46 1.75 0.90 1.97
N ALA A 47 2.54 1.60 2.76
CA ALA A 47 4.00 1.55 2.66
C ALA A 47 4.52 0.23 3.25
N ALA A 48 5.45 -0.45 2.57
CA ALA A 48 6.04 -1.70 3.01
C ALA A 48 7.56 -1.72 2.82
N CYS A 49 8.28 -2.31 3.77
CA CYS A 49 9.68 -2.69 3.55
C CYS A 49 9.76 -4.00 2.76
N ASP A 50 10.94 -4.33 2.26
CA ASP A 50 11.20 -5.53 1.45
C ASP A 50 10.73 -6.82 2.13
N ASP A 51 11.01 -6.95 3.42
CA ASP A 51 10.63 -8.11 4.24
C ASP A 51 9.11 -8.30 4.39
N HIS A 52 8.34 -7.21 4.48
CA HIS A 52 6.91 -7.26 4.77
C HIS A 52 6.01 -7.01 3.55
N CYS A 53 6.57 -6.63 2.41
CA CYS A 53 5.81 -6.34 1.20
C CYS A 53 4.96 -7.54 0.76
N ASP A 54 5.59 -8.71 0.67
CA ASP A 54 4.92 -9.95 0.26
C ASP A 54 3.82 -10.35 1.26
N PHE A 55 4.11 -10.27 2.56
CA PHE A 55 3.13 -10.54 3.62
C PHE A 55 1.86 -9.69 3.49
N LEU A 56 2.01 -8.38 3.26
CA LEU A 56 0.87 -7.47 3.11
C LEU A 56 0.09 -7.74 1.82
N ALA A 57 0.79 -8.05 0.73
CA ALA A 57 0.16 -8.39 -0.54
C ALA A 57 -0.63 -9.71 -0.44
N ASP A 58 -0.05 -10.75 0.16
CA ASP A 58 -0.71 -12.04 0.37
C ASP A 58 -1.95 -11.91 1.29
N TYR A 59 -1.83 -11.12 2.36
CA TYR A 59 -2.96 -10.82 3.24
C TYR A 59 -4.16 -10.20 2.50
N LEU A 60 -3.91 -9.33 1.51
CA LEU A 60 -4.95 -8.73 0.69
C LEU A 60 -5.50 -9.73 -0.35
N ARG A 61 -4.63 -10.51 -0.98
CA ARG A 61 -4.99 -11.55 -1.96
C ARG A 61 -5.86 -12.64 -1.33
N SER A 62 -5.53 -13.09 -0.12
CA SER A 62 -6.32 -14.10 0.62
C SER A 62 -7.76 -13.64 0.89
N ARG A 63 -7.99 -12.32 0.92
CA ARG A 63 -9.31 -11.69 1.09
C ARG A 63 -10.00 -11.36 -0.24
N SER A 64 -9.40 -11.75 -1.36
CA SER A 64 -9.86 -11.42 -2.71
C SER A 64 -9.94 -9.91 -2.94
N PHE A 65 -9.03 -9.14 -2.33
CA PHE A 65 -8.91 -7.72 -2.59
C PHE A 65 -7.90 -7.45 -3.71
N PRO A 66 -8.21 -6.57 -4.67
CA PRO A 66 -7.26 -6.16 -5.69
C PRO A 66 -6.08 -5.44 -5.04
N VAL A 67 -4.87 -5.88 -5.37
CA VAL A 67 -3.62 -5.34 -4.82
C VAL A 67 -2.53 -5.34 -5.88
N ARG A 68 -1.76 -4.24 -5.95
CA ARG A 68 -0.53 -4.11 -6.75
C ARG A 68 0.61 -3.59 -5.86
N VAL A 69 1.75 -4.27 -5.95
CA VAL A 69 3.01 -3.86 -5.33
C VAL A 69 3.83 -3.06 -6.34
N THR A 70 4.36 -1.91 -5.90
CA THR A 70 5.06 -0.94 -6.74
C THR A 70 6.22 -0.33 -5.98
N GLY A 71 7.21 0.24 -6.67
CA GLY A 71 8.30 0.94 -6.00
C GLY A 71 7.78 2.14 -5.20
N ILE A 72 8.46 2.53 -4.12
CA ILE A 72 8.07 3.69 -3.29
C ILE A 72 8.09 5.03 -4.04
N ASP A 73 8.71 5.07 -5.21
CA ASP A 73 8.74 6.22 -6.13
C ASP A 73 7.68 6.12 -7.24
N ASP A 74 7.11 4.93 -7.47
CA ASP A 74 6.13 4.66 -8.52
C ASP A 74 4.72 5.11 -8.06
N ASP A 75 4.11 5.99 -8.84
CA ASP A 75 2.74 6.45 -8.63
C ASP A 75 1.77 5.62 -9.47
N VAL A 76 0.76 5.05 -8.81
CA VAL A 76 -0.29 4.27 -9.47
C VAL A 76 -1.64 4.93 -9.23
N GLU A 77 -2.12 5.59 -10.27
CA GLU A 77 -3.42 6.28 -10.24
C GLU A 77 -4.61 5.33 -10.44
N ASN A 78 -4.39 4.11 -10.96
CA ASN A 78 -5.47 3.14 -11.19
C ASN A 78 -5.08 1.69 -10.88
N LEU A 79 -5.93 1.01 -10.10
CA LEU A 79 -5.90 -0.43 -9.88
C LEU A 79 -7.09 -1.07 -10.57
N ASP A 80 -6.90 -1.53 -11.80
CA ASP A 80 -7.88 -2.37 -12.48
C ASP A 80 -8.14 -3.65 -11.67
N ASP A 81 -9.37 -4.18 -11.75
CA ASP A 81 -9.78 -5.43 -11.07
C ASP A 81 -9.05 -6.68 -11.58
N THR A 82 -8.20 -6.53 -12.60
CA THR A 82 -7.37 -7.60 -13.13
C THR A 82 -6.32 -8.02 -12.10
N THR A 83 -6.73 -8.94 -11.23
CA THR A 83 -5.88 -9.62 -10.28
C THR A 83 -4.70 -10.26 -11.00
N ALA A 84 -3.48 -9.93 -10.56
CA ALA A 84 -2.21 -10.40 -11.12
C ALA A 84 -1.98 -9.90 -12.57
N ARG A 85 -0.83 -9.35 -12.95
CA ARG A 85 0.53 -9.86 -12.76
C ARG A 85 1.47 -8.71 -13.10
N VAL A 86 2.18 -8.17 -12.11
CA VAL A 86 3.47 -7.46 -12.32
C VAL A 86 4.35 -7.65 -11.08
N ALA A 87 4.68 -8.91 -10.78
CA ALA A 87 6.02 -9.20 -10.31
C ALA A 87 6.80 -9.53 -11.59
N GLY A 88 7.46 -8.52 -12.15
CA GLY A 88 8.24 -8.58 -13.37
C GLY A 88 9.32 -7.51 -13.26
N ASP A 89 10.26 -7.76 -12.37
CA ASP A 89 11.56 -7.10 -12.29
C ASP A 89 12.31 -7.23 -13.62
N GLY A 90 13.09 -6.19 -13.97
CA GLY A 90 14.17 -6.32 -14.95
C GLY A 90 14.26 -5.22 -16.00
N ARG A 91 14.78 -4.04 -15.64
CA ARG A 91 16.03 -3.45 -16.19
C ARG A 91 16.30 -2.04 -15.68
#